data_AF-A0A955MVL4-F1
#
_entry.id   AF-A0A955MVL4-F1
#
_cell.length_a   1.000
_cell.length_b   1.000
_cell.length_c   1.000
_cell.angle_alpha   90.00
_cell.angle_beta   90.00
_cell.angle_gamma   90.00
#
_symmetry.space_group_name_H-M   'P 1'
#
loop_
_entity.id
_entity.type
_entity.pdbx_description
1 polymer ?
#
loop_
_entity_poly.entity_id
_entity_poly.type
_entity_poly.pdbx_seq_one_letter_code
_entity_poly.pdbx_strand_id
1 'polypeptide(L)'
;MSSIQMKPKPILLGLSLGILFVAASSPAQEDAVPANEAIDQQTLDRWAEPYRGWHYWPDHVIPSDPNIPGHEEFHNTDCPTIYQIPEKPDVWFMSFIGFDGQGYNSFVAESTDLIHWTNPRLAFGFGPEGQFDHGGRVVGAYLYESHGLRDPRLLAKWGSPATFWT
;
A
#
# COMPACT_ATOMS: atom_id res chain seq x y z
N MET A 1 -24.26 -27.08 74.77
CA MET A 1 -24.76 -26.51 73.49
C MET A 1 -24.46 -27.53 72.40
N SER A 2 -25.52 -28.04 71.79
CA SER A 2 -25.61 -29.38 71.18
C SER A 2 -25.01 -29.45 69.77
N SER A 3 -24.25 -30.50 69.50
CA SER A 3 -23.81 -30.90 68.16
C SER A 3 -25.01 -31.26 67.30
N ILE A 4 -25.10 -30.70 66.08
CA ILE A 4 -26.10 -31.09 65.09
C ILE A 4 -25.46 -32.09 64.13
N GLN A 5 -25.99 -33.31 64.18
CA GLN A 5 -25.70 -34.45 63.30
C GLN A 5 -26.19 -34.18 61.87
N MET A 6 -25.33 -34.43 60.87
CA MET A 6 -25.70 -34.48 59.46
C MET A 6 -26.35 -35.83 59.13
N LYS A 7 -27.57 -35.80 58.57
CA LYS A 7 -28.17 -36.95 57.88
C LYS A 7 -27.87 -36.88 56.38
N PRO A 8 -27.44 -37.99 55.73
CA PRO A 8 -27.20 -38.00 54.29
C PRO A 8 -28.52 -37.98 53.52
N LYS A 9 -28.60 -37.15 52.48
CA LYS A 9 -29.70 -37.15 51.51
C LYS A 9 -29.36 -38.12 50.36
N PRO A 10 -30.33 -38.89 49.84
CA PRO A 10 -30.10 -39.84 48.76
C PRO A 10 -29.83 -39.13 47.43
N ILE A 11 -28.84 -39.64 46.71
CA ILE A 11 -28.42 -39.21 45.37
C ILE A 11 -29.47 -39.69 44.37
N LEU A 12 -30.20 -38.77 43.74
CA LEU A 12 -31.08 -39.06 42.62
C LEU A 12 -30.26 -38.95 41.33
N LEU A 13 -29.99 -40.09 40.70
CA LEU A 13 -29.25 -40.20 39.44
C LEU A 13 -30.16 -39.71 38.29
N GLY A 14 -30.05 -38.43 37.94
CA GLY A 14 -30.74 -37.85 36.79
C GLY A 14 -30.05 -38.22 35.48
N LEU A 15 -30.67 -39.12 34.70
CA LEU A 15 -30.24 -39.48 33.35
C LEU A 15 -30.39 -38.23 32.44
N SER A 16 -29.30 -37.54 32.18
CA SER A 16 -29.27 -36.41 31.24
C SER A 16 -29.10 -36.95 29.82
N LEU A 17 -30.19 -36.98 29.05
CA LEU A 17 -30.19 -37.35 27.64
C LEU A 17 -29.55 -36.20 26.85
N GLY A 18 -28.25 -36.26 26.61
CA GLY A 18 -27.55 -35.31 25.76
C GLY A 18 -27.96 -35.49 24.29
N ILE A 19 -28.78 -34.58 23.79
CA ILE A 19 -29.06 -34.46 22.36
C ILE A 19 -27.81 -33.85 21.72
N LEU A 20 -26.97 -34.67 21.09
CA LEU A 20 -25.92 -34.20 20.19
C LEU A 20 -26.60 -33.62 18.94
N PHE A 21 -26.60 -32.29 18.83
CA PHE A 21 -26.77 -31.63 17.54
C PHE A 21 -25.48 -31.87 16.72
N VAL A 22 -25.49 -32.88 15.86
CA VAL A 22 -24.52 -32.94 14.76
C VAL A 22 -24.95 -31.87 13.76
N ALA A 23 -24.34 -30.69 13.85
CA ALA A 23 -24.37 -29.74 12.76
C ALA A 23 -23.68 -30.42 11.57
N ALA A 24 -24.47 -30.87 10.60
CA ALA A 24 -23.96 -31.25 9.30
C ALA A 24 -23.46 -29.96 8.65
N SER A 25 -22.21 -29.59 8.91
CA SER A 25 -21.48 -28.65 8.10
C SER A 25 -21.29 -29.31 6.73
N SER A 26 -22.23 -29.05 5.81
CA SER A 26 -21.96 -29.22 4.38
C SER A 26 -20.65 -28.48 4.11
N PRO A 27 -19.62 -29.12 3.54
CA PRO A 27 -18.47 -28.37 3.07
C PRO A 27 -19.02 -27.30 2.14
N ALA A 28 -18.64 -26.05 2.37
CA ALA A 28 -18.84 -25.01 1.38
C ALA A 28 -18.34 -25.58 0.06
N GLN A 29 -19.24 -25.68 -0.91
CA GLN A 29 -18.85 -26.05 -2.26
C GLN A 29 -17.93 -24.92 -2.70
N GLU A 30 -16.62 -25.15 -2.60
CA GLU A 30 -15.63 -24.37 -3.31
C GLU A 30 -16.08 -24.47 -4.76
N ASP A 31 -16.72 -23.41 -5.26
CA ASP A 31 -16.87 -23.22 -6.69
C ASP A 31 -15.44 -23.31 -7.22
N ALA A 32 -15.14 -24.44 -7.85
CA ALA A 32 -13.84 -24.69 -8.41
C ALA A 32 -13.55 -23.50 -9.32
N VAL A 33 -12.55 -22.70 -8.95
CA VAL A 33 -12.06 -21.64 -9.83
C VAL A 33 -11.76 -22.34 -11.14
N PRO A 34 -12.48 -22.03 -12.23
CA PRO A 34 -12.30 -22.75 -13.48
C PRO A 34 -10.81 -22.71 -13.83
N ALA A 35 -10.28 -23.88 -14.19
CA ALA A 35 -8.87 -24.05 -14.50
C ALA A 35 -8.41 -22.93 -15.42
N ASN A 36 -7.41 -22.17 -14.96
CA ASN A 36 -6.72 -21.07 -15.62
C ASN A 36 -6.87 -21.13 -17.15
N GLU A 37 -7.93 -20.48 -17.69
CA GLU A 37 -8.06 -20.30 -19.13
C GLU A 37 -6.90 -19.40 -19.54
N ALA A 38 -5.86 -20.02 -20.12
CA ALA A 38 -4.70 -19.29 -20.59
C ALA A 38 -5.18 -18.17 -21.54
N ILE A 39 -4.78 -16.93 -21.26
CA ILE A 39 -5.11 -15.78 -22.10
C ILE A 39 -4.59 -16.07 -23.51
N ASP A 40 -5.47 -16.03 -24.50
CA ASP A 40 -5.09 -16.33 -25.87
C ASP A 40 -4.14 -15.25 -26.43
N GLN A 41 -3.28 -15.66 -27.37
CA GLN A 41 -2.25 -14.79 -27.92
C GLN A 41 -2.82 -13.52 -28.57
N GLN A 42 -3.97 -13.61 -29.24
CA GLN A 42 -4.59 -12.46 -29.90
C GLN A 42 -5.08 -11.44 -28.87
N THR A 43 -5.67 -11.90 -27.77
CA THR A 43 -6.06 -11.04 -26.64
C THR A 43 -4.86 -10.39 -25.99
N LEU A 44 -3.80 -11.16 -25.72
CA LEU A 44 -2.56 -10.65 -25.14
C LEU A 44 -1.92 -9.57 -26.03
N ASP A 45 -1.86 -9.81 -27.34
CA ASP A 45 -1.32 -8.86 -28.30
C ASP A 45 -2.11 -7.56 -28.33
N ARG A 46 -3.44 -7.64 -28.34
CA ARG A 46 -4.31 -6.46 -28.30
C ARG A 46 -4.15 -5.66 -27.00
N TRP A 47 -4.00 -6.32 -25.85
CA TRP A 47 -3.83 -5.63 -24.56
C TRP A 47 -2.46 -4.99 -24.40
N ALA A 48 -1.42 -5.64 -24.91
CA ALA A 48 -0.05 -5.16 -24.77
C ALA A 48 0.33 -4.12 -25.85
N GLU A 49 -0.38 -4.06 -26.97
CA GLU A 49 -0.06 -3.16 -28.10
C GLU A 49 0.24 -1.71 -27.68
N PRO A 50 -0.55 -1.04 -26.81
CA PRO A 50 -0.28 0.35 -26.42
C PRO A 50 0.97 0.53 -25.55
N TYR A 51 1.53 -0.56 -25.02
CA TYR A 51 2.66 -0.55 -24.09
C TYR A 51 3.95 -1.08 -24.74
N ARG A 52 3.99 -1.22 -26.06
CA ARG A 52 5.17 -1.66 -26.82
C ARG A 52 5.85 -0.44 -27.48
N GLY A 53 7.10 -0.61 -27.90
CA GLY A 53 7.81 0.39 -28.71
C GLY A 53 8.20 1.67 -27.97
N TRP A 54 8.43 1.61 -26.66
CA TRP A 54 8.88 2.75 -25.88
C TRP A 54 10.28 3.22 -26.31
N HIS A 55 10.48 4.53 -26.31
CA HIS A 55 11.77 5.17 -26.52
C HIS A 55 12.26 5.75 -25.20
N TYR A 56 13.55 5.58 -24.93
CA TYR A 56 14.17 6.19 -23.76
C TYR A 56 14.48 7.66 -24.03
N TRP A 57 14.17 8.50 -23.05
CA TRP A 57 14.82 9.80 -22.94
C TRP A 57 16.32 9.56 -22.64
N PRO A 58 17.24 10.26 -23.31
CA PRO A 58 18.68 9.96 -23.21
C PRO A 58 19.28 10.24 -21.83
N ASP A 59 18.66 11.13 -21.06
CA ASP A 59 19.16 11.57 -19.76
C ASP A 59 18.27 11.09 -18.60
N HIS A 60 18.81 11.10 -17.38
CA HIS A 60 18.01 10.89 -16.19
C HIS A 60 17.14 12.12 -15.89
N VAL A 61 15.84 11.90 -15.66
CA VAL A 61 14.92 12.96 -15.21
C VAL A 61 15.12 13.34 -13.74
N ILE A 62 15.62 12.39 -12.95
CA ILE A 62 16.18 12.59 -11.60
C ILE A 62 17.51 11.81 -11.58
N PRO A 63 18.66 12.45 -11.35
CA PRO A 63 19.95 11.77 -11.34
C PRO A 63 20.15 10.95 -10.06
N SER A 64 21.04 9.95 -10.12
CA SER A 64 21.39 9.11 -8.96
C SER A 64 22.04 9.90 -7.82
N ASP A 65 22.63 11.06 -8.11
CA ASP A 65 23.12 12.03 -7.14
C ASP A 65 22.32 13.33 -7.32
N PRO A 66 21.15 13.45 -6.67
CA PRO A 66 20.24 14.57 -6.85
C PRO A 66 20.69 15.85 -6.15
N ASN A 67 21.70 15.78 -5.26
CA ASN A 67 22.26 16.91 -4.51
C ASN A 67 21.17 17.85 -3.95
N ILE A 68 20.21 17.26 -3.23
CA ILE A 68 19.03 17.97 -2.72
C ILE A 68 19.48 18.90 -1.59
N PRO A 69 19.15 20.20 -1.62
CA PRO A 69 19.59 21.14 -0.58
C PRO A 69 19.20 20.71 0.84
N GLY A 70 20.20 20.56 1.72
CA GLY A 70 20.04 20.11 3.10
C GLY A 70 19.89 18.58 3.26
N HIS A 71 20.05 17.82 2.18
CA HIS A 71 19.96 16.36 2.10
C HIS A 71 20.98 15.80 1.08
N GLU A 72 22.13 16.46 0.96
CA GLU A 72 23.18 16.13 -0.02
C GLU A 72 23.82 14.76 0.20
N GLU A 73 23.65 14.17 1.38
CA GLU A 73 24.07 12.80 1.70
C GLU A 73 23.26 11.72 0.97
N PHE A 74 22.07 12.04 0.46
CA PHE A 74 21.20 11.07 -0.20
C PHE A 74 21.52 10.92 -1.68
N HIS A 75 21.82 9.69 -2.07
CA HIS A 75 22.12 9.27 -3.44
C HIS A 75 21.33 8.00 -3.81
N ASN A 76 21.65 7.33 -4.92
CA ASN A 76 20.98 6.11 -5.39
C ASN A 76 19.45 6.22 -5.43
N THR A 77 18.95 7.14 -6.27
CA THR A 77 17.52 7.40 -6.38
C THR A 77 16.74 6.25 -7.03
N ASP A 78 15.54 5.93 -6.52
CA ASP A 78 14.68 4.86 -7.06
C ASP A 78 13.18 5.14 -6.77
N CYS A 79 12.31 4.19 -7.17
CA CYS A 79 10.87 4.15 -6.94
C CYS A 79 10.12 5.44 -7.35
N PRO A 80 10.36 6.02 -8.55
CA PRO A 80 9.64 7.20 -8.98
C PRO A 80 8.14 6.92 -9.12
N THR A 81 7.32 7.70 -8.43
CA THR A 81 5.86 7.62 -8.53
C THR A 81 5.30 8.99 -8.86
N ILE A 82 4.67 9.10 -10.03
CA ILE A 82 4.12 10.36 -10.56
C ILE A 82 2.64 10.46 -10.24
N TYR A 83 2.23 11.63 -9.74
CA TYR A 83 0.85 11.96 -9.42
C TYR A 83 0.55 13.45 -9.66
N GLN A 84 -0.72 13.81 -9.58
CA GLN A 84 -1.19 15.19 -9.63
C GLN A 84 -2.11 15.46 -8.44
N ILE A 85 -2.14 16.72 -8.04
CA ILE A 85 -3.03 17.23 -7.01
C ILE A 85 -4.16 17.98 -7.72
N PRO A 86 -5.45 17.67 -7.47
CA PRO A 86 -6.56 18.33 -8.16
C PRO A 86 -6.53 19.87 -8.14
N GLU A 87 -6.05 20.48 -7.06
CA GLU A 87 -5.91 21.94 -6.94
C GLU A 87 -4.72 22.53 -7.73
N LYS A 88 -3.87 21.70 -8.33
CA LYS A 88 -2.70 22.10 -9.11
C LYS A 88 -2.64 21.33 -10.45
N PRO A 89 -3.62 21.54 -11.35
CA PRO A 89 -3.79 20.71 -12.56
C PRO A 89 -2.63 20.83 -13.56
N ASP A 90 -1.88 21.94 -13.52
CA ASP A 90 -0.77 22.20 -14.42
C ASP A 90 0.59 21.71 -13.87
N VAL A 91 0.58 21.05 -12.71
CA VAL A 91 1.79 20.57 -12.03
C VAL A 91 1.72 19.07 -11.81
N TRP A 92 2.78 18.39 -12.24
CA TRP A 92 3.07 17.01 -11.90
C TRP A 92 3.98 16.95 -10.69
N PHE A 93 3.72 15.99 -9.81
CA PHE A 93 4.56 15.68 -8.67
C PHE A 93 5.16 14.29 -8.88
N MET A 94 6.43 14.12 -8.51
CA MET A 94 7.08 12.82 -8.45
C MET A 94 7.60 12.63 -7.05
N SER A 95 7.13 11.58 -6.37
CA SER A 95 7.90 11.07 -5.23
C SER A 95 8.98 10.13 -5.71
N PHE A 96 10.11 10.13 -5.03
CA PHE A 96 11.19 9.18 -5.24
C PHE A 96 11.91 8.97 -3.93
N ILE A 97 12.69 7.89 -3.82
CA ILE A 97 13.52 7.64 -2.65
C ILE A 97 14.96 8.01 -2.94
N GLY A 98 15.71 8.39 -1.91
CA GLY A 98 17.17 8.41 -1.92
C GLY A 98 17.70 7.59 -0.73
N PHE A 99 18.89 7.04 -0.88
CA PHE A 99 19.60 6.24 0.13
C PHE A 99 20.88 6.96 0.54
N ASP A 100 21.13 7.08 1.84
CA ASP A 100 22.30 7.77 2.43
C ASP A 100 23.39 6.81 2.93
N GLY A 101 23.23 5.50 2.70
CA GLY A 101 24.09 4.47 3.29
C GLY A 101 23.50 3.80 4.53
N GLN A 102 22.52 4.43 5.19
CA GLN A 102 21.88 3.94 6.41
C GLN A 102 20.42 3.55 6.18
N GLY A 103 19.69 4.34 5.40
CA GLY A 103 18.28 4.10 5.09
C GLY A 103 17.74 5.04 4.02
N TYR A 104 16.41 5.01 3.84
CA TYR A 104 15.74 5.76 2.79
C TYR A 104 14.97 6.96 3.35
N ASN A 105 15.13 8.10 2.67
CA ASN A 105 14.17 9.19 2.73
C ASN A 105 13.35 9.21 1.43
N SER A 106 12.10 9.65 1.55
CA SER A 106 11.26 10.00 0.41
C SER A 106 11.34 11.49 0.15
N PHE A 107 11.51 11.83 -1.12
CA PHE A 107 11.54 13.19 -1.63
C PHE A 107 10.39 13.41 -2.59
N VAL A 108 10.08 14.68 -2.85
CA VAL A 108 9.15 15.08 -3.91
C VAL A 108 9.79 16.15 -4.78
N ALA A 109 9.57 16.05 -6.09
CA ALA A 109 9.92 17.06 -7.09
C ALA A 109 8.70 17.43 -7.94
N GLU A 110 8.78 18.56 -8.64
CA GLU A 110 7.69 19.15 -9.44
C GLU A 110 8.10 19.31 -10.90
N SER A 111 7.16 19.10 -11.83
CA SER A 111 7.36 19.30 -13.27
C SER A 111 6.10 19.82 -13.94
N THR A 112 6.27 20.56 -15.05
CA THR A 112 5.18 20.99 -15.94
C THR A 112 5.17 20.25 -17.28
N ASP A 113 6.18 19.42 -17.57
CA ASP A 113 6.36 18.75 -18.86
C ASP A 113 6.80 17.28 -18.76
N LEU A 114 6.90 16.73 -17.54
CA LEU A 114 7.34 15.37 -17.21
C LEU A 114 8.81 15.05 -17.54
N ILE A 115 9.55 16.00 -18.11
CA ILE A 115 10.95 15.83 -18.53
C ILE A 115 11.86 16.57 -17.55
N HIS A 116 11.52 17.83 -17.24
CA HIS A 116 12.31 18.68 -16.36
C HIS A 116 11.68 18.72 -14.98
N TRP A 117 12.41 18.24 -13.98
CA TRP A 117 11.97 18.17 -12.59
C TRP A 117 12.75 19.17 -11.73
N THR A 118 12.02 19.91 -10.89
CA THR A 118 12.56 21.01 -10.08
C THR A 118 12.00 20.96 -8.66
N ASN A 119 12.52 21.83 -7.79
CA ASN A 119 12.06 21.97 -6.40
C ASN A 119 12.07 20.64 -5.59
N PRO A 120 13.17 19.85 -5.63
CA PRO A 120 13.27 18.65 -4.82
C PRO A 120 13.32 19.02 -3.35
N ARG A 121 12.54 18.33 -2.52
CA ARG A 121 12.48 18.55 -1.07
C ARG A 121 12.06 17.28 -0.35
N LEU A 122 12.38 17.22 0.94
CA LEU A 122 11.97 16.12 1.80
C LEU A 122 10.44 16.02 1.86
N ALA A 123 9.94 14.81 1.59
CA ALA A 123 8.53 14.47 1.76
C ALA A 123 8.32 13.66 3.04
N PHE A 124 9.18 12.66 3.28
CA PHE A 124 9.14 11.85 4.49
C PHE A 124 10.54 11.34 4.84
N GLY A 125 10.99 11.63 6.06
CA GLY A 125 12.33 11.31 6.52
C GLY A 125 12.38 10.40 7.74
N PHE A 126 13.59 10.16 8.25
CA PHE A 126 13.81 9.38 9.47
C PHE A 126 13.07 9.94 10.69
N GLY A 127 12.41 9.03 11.40
CA GLY A 127 11.86 9.30 12.73
C GLY A 127 12.88 9.14 13.85
N PRO A 128 12.53 9.59 15.07
CA PRO A 128 13.37 9.40 16.25
C PRO A 128 13.40 7.93 16.69
N GLU A 129 14.39 7.58 17.51
CA GLU A 129 14.58 6.21 18.01
C GLU A 129 13.33 5.66 18.71
N GLY A 130 12.99 4.41 18.41
CA GLY A 130 11.81 3.74 18.94
C GLY A 130 10.50 4.12 18.25
N GLN A 131 10.47 5.08 17.33
CA GLN A 131 9.31 5.30 16.48
C GLN A 131 9.30 4.35 15.29
N PHE A 132 8.11 4.18 14.71
CA PHE A 132 7.95 3.29 13.57
C PHE A 132 8.94 3.67 12.45
N ASP A 133 9.15 4.95 12.18
CA ASP A 133 9.94 5.53 11.09
C ASP A 133 11.45 5.68 11.33
N HIS A 134 12.00 5.11 12.42
CA HIS A 134 13.41 5.29 12.80
C HIS A 134 14.47 4.74 11.81
N GLY A 135 14.11 3.77 10.96
CA GLY A 135 15.02 3.09 10.03
C GLY A 135 14.90 3.53 8.57
N GLY A 136 14.18 4.63 8.31
CA GLY A 136 13.88 5.10 6.97
C GLY A 136 12.50 4.66 6.50
N ARG A 137 11.86 5.51 5.70
CA ARG A 137 10.49 5.33 5.25
C ARG A 137 10.31 5.74 3.80
N VAL A 138 9.42 5.00 3.16
CA VAL A 138 9.06 5.17 1.76
C VAL A 138 7.59 5.56 1.68
N VAL A 139 7.31 6.66 1.00
CA VAL A 139 5.97 7.01 0.51
C VAL A 139 5.69 6.07 -0.66
N GLY A 140 4.84 5.07 -0.43
CA GLY A 140 4.70 3.92 -1.35
C GLY A 140 3.27 3.61 -1.78
N ALA A 141 2.27 4.26 -1.21
CA ALA A 141 0.86 3.96 -1.49
C ALA A 141 0.04 5.23 -1.62
N TYR A 142 -0.46 5.47 -2.83
CA TYR A 142 -1.28 6.63 -3.15
C TYR A 142 -2.73 6.23 -3.29
N LEU A 143 -3.63 7.02 -2.71
CA LEU A 143 -5.04 6.89 -3.01
C LEU A 143 -5.37 7.78 -4.22
N TYR A 144 -5.90 7.18 -5.29
CA TYR A 144 -6.29 7.90 -6.50
C TYR A 144 -7.80 8.03 -6.63
N GLU A 145 -8.26 9.09 -7.27
CA GLU A 145 -9.68 9.27 -7.62
C GLU A 145 -10.15 8.21 -8.62
N SER A 146 -9.25 7.74 -9.50
CA SER A 146 -9.51 6.62 -10.41
C SER A 146 -8.31 5.67 -10.51
N HIS A 147 -8.61 4.41 -10.75
CA HIS A 147 -7.65 3.32 -10.93
C HIS A 147 -7.63 2.82 -12.38
N GLY A 148 -8.33 3.52 -13.28
CA GLY A 148 -8.27 3.24 -14.71
C GLY A 148 -6.84 3.41 -15.25
N LEU A 149 -6.49 2.59 -16.23
CA LEU A 149 -5.13 2.56 -16.78
C LEU A 149 -4.79 3.85 -17.55
N ARG A 150 -5.79 4.49 -18.15
CA ARG A 150 -5.68 5.74 -18.93
C ARG A 150 -6.12 6.99 -18.16
N ASP A 151 -6.59 6.81 -16.94
CA ASP A 151 -7.09 7.93 -16.14
C ASP A 151 -5.91 8.69 -15.52
N PRO A 152 -6.04 10.00 -15.30
CA PRO A 152 -5.00 10.78 -14.65
C PRO A 152 -4.76 10.29 -13.23
N ARG A 153 -3.51 10.39 -12.75
CA ARG A 153 -3.09 10.00 -11.40
C ARG A 153 -3.40 11.10 -10.40
N LEU A 154 -4.68 11.47 -10.29
CA LEU A 154 -5.18 12.49 -9.35
C LEU A 154 -5.29 11.89 -7.94
N LEU A 155 -4.65 12.52 -6.95
CA LEU A 155 -4.80 12.10 -5.56
C LEU A 155 -6.21 12.33 -5.06
N ALA A 156 -6.76 11.32 -4.39
CA ALA A 156 -8.01 11.43 -3.66
C ALA A 156 -7.77 11.95 -2.24
N LYS A 157 -8.75 12.66 -1.71
CA LYS A 157 -8.79 13.04 -0.30
C LYS A 157 -9.54 12.01 0.54
N TRP A 158 -9.10 11.83 1.78
CA TRP A 158 -9.74 10.98 2.76
C TRP A 158 -9.79 11.65 4.14
N GLY A 159 -10.79 11.27 4.95
CA GLY A 159 -10.94 11.71 6.34
C GLY A 159 -11.69 13.04 6.55
N SER A 160 -11.73 13.48 7.82
CA SER A 160 -12.30 14.75 8.26
C SER A 160 -11.35 15.43 9.28
N PRO A 161 -10.73 16.57 8.95
CA PRO A 161 -10.81 17.26 7.66
C PRO A 161 -10.21 16.43 6.52
N ALA A 162 -10.67 16.68 5.30
CA ALA A 162 -10.21 15.96 4.12
C ALA A 162 -8.73 16.27 3.82
N THR A 163 -7.88 15.23 3.79
CA THR A 163 -6.45 15.33 3.51
C THR A 163 -6.05 14.40 2.37
N PHE A 164 -5.00 14.74 1.62
CA PHE A 164 -4.43 13.83 0.63
C PHE A 164 -3.70 12.70 1.33
N TRP A 165 -3.91 11.47 0.83
CA TRP A 165 -3.28 10.28 1.39
C TRP A 165 -2.19 9.79 0.43
N THR A 166 -0.95 9.76 0.94
CA THR A 166 0.30 9.41 0.24
C THR A 166 1.16 8.54 1.12
#